data_AF-A0A518ICM5-F1
#
_entry.id   AF-A0A518ICM5-F1
#
_cell.length_a   1.000
_cell.length_b   1.000
_cell.length_c   1.000
_cell.angle_alpha   90.00
_cell.angle_beta   90.00
_cell.angle_gamma   90.00
#
_symmetry.space_group_name_H-M   'P 1'
#
loop_
_entity.id
_entity.type
_entity.pdbx_description
1 polymer ?
#
loop_
_entity_poly.entity_id
_entity_poly.type
_entity_poly.pdbx_seq_one_letter_code
_entity_poly.pdbx_strand_id
1 'polypeptide(L)'
;MAGPTVSVTVDYPRDPALYQRDHGRFLREANRHAAVYHHRHHIPRHFQSFAAAKYGYAKRRSFVGRKSYQDLKNRLGLPPLVSPRLTGGQTQRQVTTMRQVTATQKRSRLIMRLPFRGGTGRFRTQPGQRELSVNQKVVLQIISEIETIAPDEQRTINSEIHRHYAMQANKPGVRKRKRFGGRS
;
A
#
# COMPACT_ATOMS: atom_id res chain seq x y z
N MET A 1 -7.01 10.28 -15.12
CA MET A 1 -6.98 10.53 -13.66
C MET A 1 -5.84 9.71 -13.09
N ALA A 2 -4.83 10.38 -12.53
CA ALA A 2 -3.76 9.72 -11.78
C ALA A 2 -4.34 9.22 -10.46
N GLY A 3 -4.14 7.94 -10.14
CA GLY A 3 -4.52 7.40 -8.83
C GLY A 3 -3.83 8.16 -7.70
N PRO A 4 -4.38 8.14 -6.47
CA PRO A 4 -3.77 8.82 -5.34
C PRO A 4 -2.34 8.31 -5.16
N THR A 5 -1.37 9.17 -5.43
CA THR A 5 0.03 8.84 -5.19
C THR A 5 0.28 9.05 -3.70
N VAL A 6 0.22 7.99 -2.91
CA VAL A 6 0.58 8.05 -1.49
C VAL A 6 2.09 8.26 -1.42
N SER A 7 2.50 9.53 -1.24
CA SER A 7 3.89 9.92 -1.03
C SER A 7 4.16 10.03 0.46
N VAL A 8 4.97 9.11 0.98
CA VAL A 8 5.52 9.23 2.33
C VAL A 8 6.87 9.93 2.22
N THR A 9 6.97 11.13 2.80
CA THR A 9 8.25 11.81 3.01
C THR A 9 8.73 11.44 4.40
N VAL A 10 9.83 10.70 4.47
CA VAL A 10 10.52 10.45 5.74
C VAL A 10 11.84 11.21 5.68
N ASP A 11 12.03 12.13 6.62
CA ASP A 11 13.30 12.83 6.77
C ASP A 11 14.25 11.98 7.60
N TYR A 12 15.39 11.65 7.01
CA TYR A 12 16.44 10.91 7.68
C TYR A 12 17.59 11.86 7.98
N PRO A 13 17.91 12.13 9.26
CA PRO A 13 19.16 12.77 9.58
C PRO A 13 20.29 11.86 9.09
N ARG A 14 21.11 12.39 8.19
CA ARG A 14 22.30 11.69 7.70
C ARG A 14 23.21 11.42 8.89
N ASP A 15 23.57 10.16 9.13
CA ASP A 15 24.64 9.85 10.07
C ASP A 15 25.96 10.40 9.49
N PRO A 16 26.60 11.40 10.13
CA PRO A 16 27.84 12.00 9.63
C PRO A 16 29.00 11.00 9.60
N ALA A 17 28.92 9.91 10.37
CA ALA A 17 29.94 8.86 10.39
C ALA A 17 29.86 7.90 9.18
N LEU A 18 28.75 7.86 8.43
CA LEU A 18 28.58 6.96 7.30
C LEU A 18 29.01 7.57 5.97
N TYR A 19 29.58 6.74 5.09
CA TYR A 19 29.76 7.12 3.70
C TYR A 19 28.40 7.32 3.01
N GLN A 20 28.31 8.31 2.12
CA GLN A 20 27.07 8.65 1.42
C GLN A 20 26.52 7.48 0.59
N ARG A 21 27.42 6.67 0.00
CA ARG A 21 27.06 5.48 -0.76
C ARG A 21 26.39 4.42 0.12
N ASP A 22 26.94 4.19 1.31
CA ASP A 22 26.41 3.20 2.26
C ASP A 22 25.09 3.68 2.85
N HIS A 23 24.99 4.96 3.20
CA HIS A 23 23.73 5.58 3.63
C HIS A 23 22.61 5.39 2.59
N GLY A 24 22.87 5.73 1.32
CA GLY A 24 21.90 5.58 0.25
C GLY A 24 21.52 4.11 -0.03
N ARG A 25 22.47 3.18 0.16
CA ARG A 25 22.22 1.73 0.08
C ARG A 25 21.31 1.26 1.22
N PHE A 26 21.63 1.61 2.47
CA PHE A 26 20.86 1.18 3.64
C PHE A 26 19.44 1.73 3.62
N LEU A 27 19.25 3.00 3.23
CA LEU A 27 17.91 3.57 3.04
C LEU A 27 17.11 2.84 1.97
N ARG A 28 17.74 2.49 0.84
CA ARG A 28 17.08 1.73 -0.22
C ARG A 28 16.64 0.35 0.27
N GLU A 29 17.49 -0.34 1.02
CA GLU A 29 17.19 -1.64 1.60
C GLU A 29 16.08 -1.54 2.67
N ALA A 30 16.12 -0.52 3.53
CA ALA A 30 15.10 -0.28 4.54
C ALA A 30 13.73 0.07 3.91
N ASN A 31 13.69 0.92 2.89
CA ASN A 31 12.48 1.22 2.12
C ASN A 31 11.90 -0.03 1.42
N ARG A 32 12.78 -0.89 0.88
CA ARG A 32 12.37 -2.18 0.30
C ARG A 32 11.77 -3.09 1.37
N HIS A 33 12.43 -3.21 2.51
CA HIS A 33 11.97 -4.02 3.64
C HIS A 33 10.60 -3.55 4.12
N ALA A 34 10.42 -2.26 4.36
CA ALA A 34 9.16 -1.69 4.83
C ALA A 34 8.02 -1.90 3.83
N ALA A 35 8.27 -1.81 2.52
CA ALA A 35 7.26 -2.13 1.51
C ALA A 35 6.85 -3.61 1.53
N VAL A 36 7.81 -4.52 1.74
CA VAL A 36 7.52 -5.96 1.90
C VAL A 36 6.76 -6.22 3.20
N TYR A 37 7.14 -5.56 4.29
CA TYR A 37 6.46 -5.63 5.57
C TYR A 37 5.00 -5.17 5.45
N HIS A 38 4.78 -4.01 4.82
CA HIS A 38 3.45 -3.46 4.58
C HIS A 38 2.58 -4.41 3.75
N HIS A 39 3.15 -4.98 2.67
CA HIS A 39 2.46 -5.97 1.86
C HIS A 39 2.04 -7.21 2.66
N ARG A 40 2.88 -7.70 3.56
CA ARG A 40 2.60 -8.93 4.33
C ARG A 40 1.61 -8.72 5.47
N HIS A 41 1.68 -7.59 6.17
CA HIS A 41 0.95 -7.40 7.43
C HIS A 41 -0.27 -6.49 7.32
N HIS A 42 -0.24 -5.53 6.39
CA HIS A 42 -1.28 -4.51 6.28
C HIS A 42 -2.22 -4.76 5.12
N ILE A 43 -1.71 -5.10 3.93
CA ILE A 43 -2.55 -5.38 2.75
C ILE A 43 -3.64 -6.44 3.01
N PRO A 44 -3.38 -7.58 3.70
CA PRO A 44 -4.45 -8.54 4.01
C PRO A 44 -5.58 -7.96 4.87
N ARG A 45 -5.31 -6.92 5.68
CA ARG A 45 -6.29 -6.30 6.57
C ARG A 45 -7.32 -5.47 5.81
N HIS A 46 -7.03 -5.02 4.59
CA HIS A 46 -8.01 -4.37 3.71
C HIS A 46 -9.17 -5.29 3.31
N PHE A 47 -9.01 -6.61 3.49
CA PHE A 47 -10.01 -7.62 3.18
C PHE A 47 -10.79 -8.12 4.41
N GLN A 48 -10.50 -7.57 5.60
CA GLN A 48 -11.15 -7.97 6.85
C GLN A 48 -12.42 -7.15 7.12
N SER A 49 -13.31 -7.67 7.99
CA SER A 49 -14.61 -7.04 8.29
C SER A 49 -14.49 -5.61 8.85
N PHE A 50 -13.44 -5.32 9.61
CA PHE A 50 -13.19 -4.00 10.19
C PHE A 50 -12.56 -2.99 9.21
N ALA A 51 -12.16 -3.42 8.01
CA ALA A 51 -11.38 -2.59 7.08
C ALA A 51 -12.09 -1.27 6.76
N ALA A 52 -13.40 -1.31 6.47
CA ALA A 52 -14.17 -0.13 6.13
C ALA A 52 -14.13 0.94 7.24
N ALA A 53 -14.20 0.52 8.50
CA ALA A 53 -14.11 1.44 9.64
C ALA A 53 -12.69 1.97 9.84
N LYS A 54 -11.67 1.08 9.75
CA LYS A 54 -10.26 1.46 9.97
C LYS A 54 -9.73 2.42 8.90
N TYR A 55 -9.98 2.11 7.64
CA TYR A 55 -9.43 2.84 6.49
C TYR A 55 -10.37 3.93 5.96
N GLY A 56 -11.54 4.12 6.58
CA GLY A 56 -12.48 5.16 6.18
C GLY A 56 -13.01 5.00 4.75
N TYR A 57 -13.24 3.76 4.30
CA TYR A 57 -13.73 3.52 2.95
C TYR A 57 -15.05 4.24 2.71
N ALA A 58 -15.15 4.96 1.60
CA ALA A 58 -16.39 5.61 1.21
C ALA A 58 -17.50 4.56 1.12
N LYS A 59 -18.67 4.85 1.71
CA LYS A 59 -19.87 4.03 1.52
C LYS A 59 -20.08 3.85 0.03
N ARG A 60 -19.86 2.64 -0.48
CA ARG A 60 -20.22 2.29 -1.85
C ARG A 60 -21.71 2.58 -1.96
N ARG A 61 -22.11 3.60 -2.73
CA ARG A 61 -23.50 3.74 -3.16
C ARG A 61 -23.84 2.36 -3.68
N SER A 62 -24.78 1.66 -3.04
CA SER A 62 -25.35 0.44 -3.59
C SER A 62 -25.79 0.83 -4.98
N PHE A 63 -25.00 0.51 -6.01
CA PHE A 63 -25.35 0.84 -7.37
C PHE A 63 -26.57 -0.02 -7.67
N VAL A 64 -27.73 0.58 -7.42
CA VAL A 64 -29.09 0.17 -7.77
C VAL A 64 -29.50 -1.22 -7.25
N GLY A 65 -30.26 -1.25 -6.15
CA GLY A 65 -31.34 -2.25 -6.00
C GLY A 65 -31.18 -3.46 -5.06
N ARG A 66 -30.17 -3.55 -4.17
CA ARG A 66 -29.96 -4.79 -3.35
C ARG A 66 -29.92 -4.59 -1.83
N LYS A 67 -30.71 -3.67 -1.28
CA LYS A 67 -30.88 -3.51 0.19
C LYS A 67 -31.35 -4.82 0.84
N SER A 68 -32.35 -5.48 0.24
CA SER A 68 -32.88 -6.77 0.70
C SER A 68 -31.83 -7.89 0.78
N TYR A 69 -30.90 -7.95 -0.18
CA TYR A 69 -29.86 -8.97 -0.22
C TYR A 69 -28.75 -8.71 0.82
N GLN A 70 -28.48 -7.43 1.14
CA GLN A 70 -27.57 -7.08 2.23
C GLN A 70 -28.14 -7.51 3.57
N ASP A 71 -29.42 -7.22 3.78
CA ASP A 71 -30.14 -7.53 5.02
C ASP A 71 -30.25 -9.05 5.23
N LEU A 72 -30.45 -9.82 4.14
CA LEU A 72 -30.40 -11.28 4.18
C LEU A 72 -29.04 -11.82 4.63
N LYS A 73 -27.93 -11.29 4.09
CA LYS A 73 -26.58 -11.71 4.50
C LYS A 73 -26.28 -11.38 5.95
N ASN A 74 -26.68 -10.18 6.40
CA ASN A 74 -26.54 -9.77 7.80
C ASN A 74 -27.28 -10.75 8.73
N ARG A 75 -28.49 -11.20 8.36
CA ARG A 75 -29.25 -12.22 9.12
C ARG A 75 -28.56 -13.59 9.16
N LEU A 76 -27.81 -13.94 8.12
CA LEU A 76 -27.10 -15.21 8.01
C LEU A 76 -25.68 -15.18 8.61
N GLY A 77 -25.27 -14.07 9.24
CA GLY A 77 -23.89 -13.89 9.72
C GLY A 77 -22.86 -13.88 8.58
N LEU A 78 -23.33 -13.72 7.34
CA LEU A 78 -22.49 -13.73 6.16
C LEU A 78 -21.85 -12.34 5.97
N PRO A 79 -20.61 -12.28 5.46
CA PRO A 79 -19.90 -11.03 5.29
C PRO A 79 -20.71 -10.04 4.43
N PRO A 80 -20.70 -8.74 4.79
CA PRO A 80 -21.55 -7.75 4.16
C PRO A 80 -21.22 -7.59 2.66
N LEU A 81 -22.23 -7.36 1.82
CA LEU A 81 -22.06 -6.89 0.44
C LEU A 81 -21.38 -5.52 0.37
N VAL A 82 -21.15 -4.81 1.49
CA VAL A 82 -20.32 -3.60 1.48
C VAL A 82 -18.83 -3.92 1.25
N SER A 83 -18.47 -5.20 1.12
CA SER A 83 -17.27 -5.58 0.37
C SER A 83 -17.64 -6.57 -0.74
N PRO A 84 -18.06 -6.14 -1.94
CA PRO A 84 -18.46 -7.04 -3.02
C PRO A 84 -17.53 -6.98 -4.24
N ARG A 85 -16.34 -6.38 -4.14
CA ARG A 85 -15.30 -6.55 -5.18
C ARG A 85 -13.85 -6.62 -4.69
N LEU A 86 -13.57 -6.38 -3.41
CA LEU A 86 -12.29 -6.78 -2.81
C LEU A 86 -12.26 -8.28 -2.44
N THR A 87 -13.44 -8.87 -2.22
CA THR A 87 -13.69 -10.24 -1.75
C THR A 87 -14.03 -11.23 -2.85
N GLY A 88 -13.59 -11.01 -4.08
CA GLY A 88 -13.35 -12.17 -4.93
C GLY A 88 -12.18 -12.92 -4.29
N GLY A 89 -12.34 -14.17 -3.89
CA GLY A 89 -11.22 -14.96 -3.35
C GLY A 89 -9.99 -14.89 -4.25
N GLN A 90 -10.19 -14.70 -5.57
CA GLN A 90 -9.13 -14.43 -6.54
C GLN A 90 -8.45 -13.06 -6.40
N THR A 91 -9.19 -11.96 -6.20
CA THR A 91 -8.60 -10.61 -5.98
C THR A 91 -7.80 -10.57 -4.70
N GLN A 92 -8.38 -11.04 -3.58
CA GLN A 92 -7.68 -11.15 -2.32
C GLN A 92 -6.42 -12.02 -2.47
N ARG A 93 -6.56 -13.23 -3.03
CA ARG A 93 -5.43 -14.14 -3.25
C ARG A 93 -4.34 -13.47 -4.08
N GLN A 94 -4.66 -12.81 -5.19
CA GLN A 94 -3.65 -12.22 -6.05
C GLN A 94 -2.96 -11.02 -5.41
N VAL A 95 -3.72 -10.13 -4.76
CA VAL A 95 -3.16 -8.94 -4.09
C VAL A 95 -2.29 -9.33 -2.91
N THR A 96 -2.67 -10.35 -2.14
CA THR A 96 -1.92 -10.83 -0.97
C THR A 96 -0.74 -11.74 -1.33
N THR A 97 -0.75 -12.42 -2.49
CA THR A 97 0.36 -13.30 -2.91
C THR A 97 1.36 -12.60 -3.83
N MET A 98 0.88 -11.81 -4.80
CA MET A 98 1.73 -11.16 -5.79
C MET A 98 2.13 -9.76 -5.35
N ARG A 99 3.44 -9.53 -5.19
CA ARG A 99 4.02 -8.20 -5.06
C ARG A 99 5.24 -8.04 -5.95
N GLN A 100 5.41 -6.85 -6.49
CA GLN A 100 6.68 -6.38 -7.03
C GLN A 100 7.06 -5.10 -6.28
N VAL A 101 8.30 -5.04 -5.76
CA VAL A 101 8.78 -3.90 -4.97
C VAL A 101 9.95 -3.25 -5.68
N THR A 102 9.80 -1.97 -5.99
CA THR A 102 10.89 -1.13 -6.49
C THR A 102 11.23 -0.09 -5.43
N ALA A 103 12.50 0.00 -5.02
CA ALA A 103 12.91 0.91 -3.95
C ALA A 103 14.10 1.77 -4.37
N THR A 104 14.10 3.01 -3.90
CA THR A 104 15.16 4.00 -4.02
C THR A 104 15.53 4.51 -2.62
N GLN A 105 16.55 5.35 -2.52
CA GLN A 105 16.91 5.97 -1.23
C GLN A 105 15.80 6.87 -0.67
N LYS A 106 14.92 7.44 -1.52
CA LYS A 106 13.88 8.39 -1.11
C LYS A 106 12.49 7.77 -0.97
N ARG A 107 12.19 6.73 -1.75
CA ARG A 107 10.85 6.14 -1.84
C ARG A 107 10.89 4.67 -2.23
N SER A 108 9.87 3.92 -1.82
CA SER A 108 9.53 2.61 -2.37
C SER A 108 8.18 2.65 -3.08
N ARG A 109 8.03 1.77 -4.07
CA ARG A 109 6.79 1.53 -4.80
C ARG A 109 6.45 0.05 -4.67
N LEU A 110 5.27 -0.22 -4.11
CA LEU A 110 4.64 -1.53 -4.09
C LEU A 110 3.70 -1.64 -5.30
N ILE A 111 3.98 -2.58 -6.20
CA ILE A 111 3.18 -2.83 -7.39
C ILE A 111 2.43 -4.15 -7.17
N MET A 112 1.11 -4.08 -7.22
CA MET A 112 0.20 -5.22 -7.09
C MET A 112 -0.61 -5.35 -8.38
N ARG A 113 -0.86 -6.58 -8.82
CA ARG A 113 -1.65 -6.86 -10.01
C ARG A 113 -3.04 -7.34 -9.59
N LEU A 114 -4.06 -6.73 -10.18
CA LEU A 114 -5.45 -7.08 -9.93
C LEU A 114 -5.97 -7.97 -11.08
N PRO A 115 -6.76 -9.04 -10.80
CA PRO A 115 -7.24 -9.97 -11.81
C PRO A 115 -8.45 -9.39 -12.56
N PHE A 116 -8.24 -8.35 -13.36
CA PHE A 116 -9.29 -7.86 -14.25
C PHE A 116 -9.21 -8.62 -15.57
N ARG A 117 -10.24 -9.44 -15.88
CA ARG A 117 -10.37 -10.10 -17.18
C ARG A 117 -10.88 -9.09 -18.21
N GLY A 118 -10.17 -8.97 -19.34
CA GLY A 118 -10.58 -8.16 -20.50
C GLY A 118 -10.17 -6.69 -20.40
N GLY A 119 -9.13 -6.30 -21.14
CA GLY A 119 -8.76 -4.91 -21.37
C GLY A 119 -7.28 -4.59 -21.10
N THR A 120 -6.74 -3.61 -21.84
CA THR A 120 -5.33 -3.16 -21.81
C THR A 120 -4.95 -2.36 -20.55
N GLY A 121 -5.73 -2.46 -19.46
CA GLY A 121 -5.54 -1.70 -18.24
C GLY A 121 -5.93 -0.22 -18.31
N ARG A 122 -6.45 0.26 -19.45
CA ARG A 122 -6.91 1.65 -19.62
C ARG A 122 -8.43 1.73 -19.56
N PHE A 123 -8.96 2.45 -18.58
CA PHE A 123 -10.37 2.82 -18.56
C PHE A 123 -10.61 3.88 -19.64
N ARG A 124 -11.47 3.56 -20.60
CA ARG A 124 -11.91 4.45 -21.67
C ARG A 124 -13.40 4.65 -21.57
N THR A 125 -13.84 5.88 -21.83
CA THR A 125 -15.23 6.17 -22.17
C THR A 125 -15.50 5.61 -23.57
N GLN A 126 -16.69 5.05 -23.77
CA GLN A 126 -17.12 4.64 -25.12
C GLN A 126 -17.45 5.90 -25.94
N PRO A 127 -17.35 5.85 -27.29
CA PRO A 127 -17.82 6.95 -28.14
C PRO A 127 -19.26 7.34 -27.76
N GLY A 128 -19.48 8.63 -27.49
CA GLY A 128 -20.79 9.15 -27.04
C GLY A 128 -21.04 9.14 -25.52
N GLN A 129 -20.16 8.55 -24.70
CA GLN A 129 -20.26 8.62 -23.23
C GLN A 129 -19.38 9.72 -22.65
N ARG A 130 -19.97 10.58 -21.81
CA ARG A 130 -19.25 11.62 -21.04
C ARG A 130 -18.55 11.07 -19.80
N GLU A 131 -18.94 9.88 -19.33
CA GLU A 131 -18.44 9.31 -18.07
C GLU A 131 -18.02 7.85 -18.22
N LEU A 132 -17.13 7.40 -17.31
CA LEU A 132 -16.76 6.00 -17.19
C LEU A 132 -17.98 5.14 -16.80
N SER A 133 -18.02 3.92 -17.32
CA SER A 133 -19.08 2.97 -16.94
C SER A 133 -19.07 2.69 -15.43
N VAL A 134 -20.22 2.32 -14.89
CA VAL A 134 -20.39 1.93 -13.48
C VAL A 134 -19.35 0.87 -13.08
N ASN A 135 -19.09 -0.10 -13.95
CA ASN A 135 -18.12 -1.15 -13.69
C ASN A 135 -16.69 -0.62 -13.54
N GLN A 136 -16.27 0.32 -14.39
CA GLN A 136 -14.96 0.95 -14.32
C GLN A 136 -14.81 1.84 -13.08
N LYS A 137 -15.85 2.60 -12.72
CA LYS A 137 -15.87 3.43 -11.50
C LYS A 137 -15.68 2.59 -10.24
N VAL A 138 -16.37 1.45 -10.14
CA VAL A 138 -16.21 0.55 -8.99
C VAL A 138 -14.82 -0.08 -8.97
N VAL A 139 -14.20 -0.37 -10.12
CA VAL A 139 -12.80 -0.85 -10.14
C VAL A 139 -11.83 0.21 -9.60
N LEU A 140 -11.98 1.46 -10.01
CA LEU A 140 -11.18 2.56 -9.47
C LEU A 140 -11.36 2.72 -7.96
N GLN A 141 -12.59 2.53 -7.47
CA GLN A 141 -12.86 2.57 -6.04
C GLN A 141 -12.14 1.44 -5.29
N ILE A 142 -12.13 0.21 -5.81
CA ILE A 142 -11.36 -0.91 -5.23
C ILE A 142 -9.88 -0.56 -5.14
N ILE A 143 -9.31 -0.01 -6.23
CA ILE A 143 -7.90 0.38 -6.26
C ILE A 143 -7.64 1.40 -5.15
N SER A 144 -8.47 2.44 -5.04
CA SER A 144 -8.32 3.46 -4.00
C SER A 144 -8.44 2.89 -2.58
N GLU A 145 -9.32 1.91 -2.35
CA GLU A 145 -9.46 1.27 -1.04
C GLU A 145 -8.23 0.43 -0.66
N ILE A 146 -7.58 -0.25 -1.61
CA ILE A 146 -6.31 -0.99 -1.37
C ILE A 146 -5.15 -0.02 -1.15
N GLU A 147 -5.15 1.12 -1.85
CA GLU A 147 -4.09 2.14 -1.75
C GLU A 147 -4.16 2.96 -0.45
N THR A 148 -5.27 2.90 0.28
CA THR A 148 -5.48 3.72 1.47
C THR A 148 -4.65 3.22 2.66
N ILE A 149 -3.67 4.00 3.11
CA ILE A 149 -2.88 3.68 4.31
C ILE A 149 -3.46 4.39 5.53
N ALA A 150 -3.77 3.65 6.59
CA ALA A 150 -4.25 4.25 7.83
C ALA A 150 -3.10 4.92 8.62
N PRO A 151 -3.36 5.96 9.43
CA PRO A 151 -2.32 6.71 10.14
C PRO A 151 -1.45 5.87 11.09
N ASP A 152 -2.03 4.86 11.73
CA ASP A 152 -1.30 3.90 12.59
C ASP A 152 -0.32 3.03 11.78
N GLU A 153 -0.74 2.60 10.59
CA GLU A 153 0.09 1.83 9.68
C GLU A 153 1.22 2.68 9.13
N GLN A 154 0.96 3.95 8.84
CA GLN A 154 1.98 4.90 8.42
C GLN A 154 3.09 5.03 9.47
N ARG A 155 2.73 5.16 10.76
CA ARG A 155 3.70 5.20 11.87
C ARG A 155 4.48 3.90 11.99
N THR A 156 3.81 2.76 11.80
CA THR A 156 4.43 1.43 11.83
C THR A 156 5.45 1.26 10.69
N ILE A 157 5.09 1.65 9.47
CA ILE A 157 5.98 1.63 8.31
C ILE A 157 7.20 2.50 8.57
N ASN A 158 7.02 3.73 9.06
CA ASN A 158 8.14 4.61 9.37
C ASN A 158 9.06 3.98 10.42
N SER A 159 8.50 3.40 11.48
CA SER A 159 9.25 2.71 12.53
C SER A 159 10.07 1.54 11.97
N GLU A 160 9.49 0.75 11.07
CA GLU A 160 10.18 -0.35 10.39
C GLU A 160 11.33 0.13 9.50
N ILE A 161 11.18 1.28 8.83
CA ILE A 161 12.28 1.85 8.05
C ILE A 161 13.42 2.29 8.98
N HIS A 162 13.13 3.02 10.06
CA HIS A 162 14.14 3.44 11.04
C HIS A 162 14.85 2.23 11.67
N ARG A 163 14.09 1.23 12.10
CA ARG A 163 14.62 0.00 12.70
C ARG A 163 15.55 -0.72 11.74
N HIS A 164 15.10 -0.96 10.51
CA HIS A 164 15.90 -1.69 9.53
C HIS A 164 17.12 -0.88 9.08
N TYR A 165 17.00 0.45 8.95
CA TYR A 165 18.14 1.32 8.67
C TYR A 165 19.18 1.26 9.79
N ALA A 166 18.77 1.43 11.05
CA ALA A 166 19.66 1.40 12.21
C ALA A 166 20.38 0.04 12.33
N MET A 167 19.64 -1.05 12.10
CA MET A 167 20.22 -2.39 12.05
C MET A 167 21.32 -2.48 10.99
N GLN A 168 21.08 -2.00 9.77
CA GLN A 168 22.07 -2.04 8.68
C GLN A 168 23.28 -1.14 8.96
N ALA A 169 23.05 0.06 9.48
CA ALA A 169 24.10 1.03 9.82
C ALA A 169 25.04 0.53 10.95
N ASN A 170 24.51 -0.27 11.88
CA ASN A 170 25.24 -0.81 13.01
C ASN A 170 25.82 -2.21 12.77
N LYS A 171 25.68 -2.78 11.57
CA LYS A 171 26.26 -4.10 11.28
C LYS A 171 27.79 -4.10 11.43
N PRO A 172 28.37 -5.19 11.97
CA PRO A 172 29.82 -5.35 11.96
C PRO A 172 30.34 -5.34 10.52
N GLY A 173 31.44 -4.62 10.28
CA GLY A 173 32.04 -4.46 8.94
C GLY A 173 31.55 -3.26 8.13
N VAL A 174 30.59 -2.46 8.63
CA VAL A 174 30.22 -1.19 8.01
C VAL A 174 31.38 -0.19 8.16
N ARG A 175 31.89 0.29 7.02
CA ARG A 175 32.96 1.28 6.99
C ARG A 175 32.42 2.61 7.52
N LYS A 176 32.93 3.07 8.65
CA LYS A 176 32.66 4.40 9.19
C LYS A 176 33.81 5.33 8.83
N ARG A 177 33.48 6.58 8.49
CA ARG A 177 34.46 7.65 8.37
C ARG A 177 35.12 7.80 9.75
N LYS A 178 36.46 7.63 9.81
CA LYS A 178 37.21 8.01 11.01
C LYS A 178 36.91 9.49 11.25
N ARG A 179 36.45 9.85 12.46
CA ARG A 179 36.45 11.24 12.88
C ARG A 179 37.91 11.69 12.83
N PHE A 180 38.26 12.58 11.89
CA PHE A 180 39.49 13.35 12.08
C PHE A 180 39.27 14.14 13.37
N GLY A 181 40.17 13.93 14.34
CA GLY A 181 40.04 14.44 15.69
C GLY A 181 39.71 15.93 15.69
N GLY A 182 38.70 16.31 16.47
CA GLY A 182 38.67 17.65 17.01
C GLY A 182 39.92 17.78 17.88
N ARG A 183 40.82 18.68 17.48
CA ARG A 183 41.84 19.20 18.39
C ARG A 183 41.09 19.82 19.58
N SER A 184 41.31 19.25 20.76
CA SER A 184 41.24 19.94 22.04
C SER A 184 42.16 21.15 22.05
#